data_AF-A0A3Q9QXA9-F1
#
_entry.id   AF-A0A3Q9QXA9-F1
#
_cell.length_a   1.000
_cell.length_b   1.000
_cell.length_c   1.000
_cell.angle_alpha   90.00
_cell.angle_beta   90.00
_cell.angle_gamma   90.00
#
_symmetry.space_group_name_H-M   'P 1'
#
loop_
_entity.id
_entity.type
_entity.pdbx_description
1 polymer ?
#
loop_
_entity_poly.entity_id
_entity_poly.type
_entity_poly.pdbx_seq_one_letter_code
_entity_poly.pdbx_strand_id
1 'polypeptide(L)'
;MIMDNFEKKFYLVREDVLPEAMKKTLDAKEMLERGKAESIWDAAQKVDLSRSAFYKYRDTVFPFSTIQKERLVSLFFHLEDRSGTLSKLLSIVAASGCNVLTIHQTIPLQGRANVTLSLNTSEMENDIEALLSELRKLAFVEKVEVLGTGA
;
A
#
# COMPACT_ATOMS: atom_id res chain seq x y z
N MET A 1 10.69 -0.67 6.06
CA MET A 1 10.62 -1.16 7.45
C MET A 1 9.15 -1.34 7.76
N ILE A 2 8.75 -2.57 8.04
CA ILE A 2 7.34 -2.98 8.19
C ILE A 2 6.74 -2.27 9.41
N MET A 3 5.57 -1.65 9.23
CA MET A 3 4.78 -1.02 10.29
C MET A 3 4.21 -2.10 11.22
N ASP A 4 5.05 -2.61 12.11
CA ASP A 4 4.68 -3.59 13.13
C ASP A 4 4.17 -2.88 14.39
N ASN A 5 3.00 -2.22 14.29
CA ASN A 5 2.40 -1.50 15.43
C ASN A 5 0.86 -1.40 15.40
N PHE A 6 0.18 -2.35 14.73
CA PHE A 6 -1.29 -2.38 14.74
C PHE A 6 -1.90 -2.78 16.10
N GLU A 7 -1.10 -3.18 17.10
CA GLU A 7 -1.57 -3.47 18.47
C GLU A 7 -1.77 -2.23 19.36
N LYS A 8 -1.41 -1.03 18.90
CA LYS A 8 -1.56 0.20 19.69
C LYS A 8 -2.93 0.84 19.47
N LYS A 9 -3.52 1.37 20.55
CA LYS A 9 -4.75 2.17 20.47
C LYS A 9 -4.45 3.53 19.83
N PHE A 10 -5.22 3.90 18.81
CA PHE A 10 -5.13 5.20 18.15
C PHE A 10 -6.22 6.14 18.64
N TYR A 11 -5.90 7.44 18.67
CA TYR A 11 -6.83 8.51 18.99
C TYR A 11 -6.81 9.53 17.85
N LEU A 12 -8.00 10.03 17.46
CA LEU A 12 -8.12 11.12 16.49
C LEU A 12 -8.15 12.45 17.24
N VAL A 13 -7.22 13.32 16.88
CA VAL A 13 -7.06 14.64 17.50
C VAL A 13 -7.01 15.67 16.39
N ARG A 14 -7.71 16.80 16.58
CA ARG A 14 -7.65 17.90 15.61
C ARG A 14 -6.26 18.51 15.58
N GLU A 15 -5.83 18.94 14.41
CA GLU A 15 -4.50 19.53 14.23
C GLU A 15 -4.26 20.74 15.12
N ASP A 16 -5.25 21.63 15.27
CA ASP A 16 -5.10 22.88 16.00
C ASP A 16 -4.75 22.68 17.48
N VAL A 17 -5.22 21.58 18.08
CA VAL A 17 -4.92 21.23 19.48
C VAL A 17 -3.62 20.44 19.67
N LEU A 18 -2.93 20.08 18.58
CA LEU A 18 -1.64 19.40 18.69
C LEU A 18 -0.58 20.32 19.33
N PRO A 19 0.24 19.81 20.26
CA PRO A 19 1.41 20.53 20.76
C PRO A 19 2.33 20.93 19.61
N GLU A 20 2.97 22.10 19.74
CA GLU A 20 3.87 22.66 18.71
C GLU A 20 4.97 21.68 18.28
N ALA A 21 5.54 20.93 19.22
CA ALA A 21 6.56 19.93 18.92
C ALA A 21 6.04 18.79 18.01
N MET A 22 4.76 18.40 18.11
CA MET A 22 4.16 17.41 17.23
C MET A 22 3.91 17.99 15.84
N LYS A 23 3.41 19.23 15.75
CA LYS A 23 3.22 19.97 14.48
C LYS A 23 4.55 20.10 13.73
N LYS A 24 5.57 20.64 14.39
CA LYS A 24 6.94 20.74 13.85
C LYS A 24 7.52 19.38 13.43
N THR A 25 7.18 18.30 14.13
CA THR A 25 7.61 16.95 13.72
C THR A 25 6.95 16.54 12.40
N LEU A 26 5.66 16.83 12.21
CA LEU A 26 4.96 16.58 10.95
C LEU A 26 5.56 17.39 9.80
N ASP A 27 5.83 18.68 10.03
CA ASP A 27 6.46 19.57 9.03
C ASP A 27 7.86 19.08 8.64
N ALA A 28 8.67 18.66 9.62
CA ALA A 28 10.00 18.11 9.37
C ALA A 28 9.94 16.81 8.55
N LYS A 29 8.95 15.94 8.82
CA LYS A 29 8.74 14.73 8.01
C LYS A 29 8.34 15.07 6.58
N GLU A 30 7.43 16.03 6.40
CA GLU A 30 7.01 16.47 5.06
C GLU A 30 8.19 17.06 4.27
N MET A 31 9.06 17.83 4.92
CA MET A 31 10.29 18.34 4.31
C MET A 31 11.22 17.23 3.83
N LEU A 32 11.38 16.16 4.62
CA LEU A 32 12.19 15.00 4.26
C LEU A 32 11.57 14.22 3.09
N GLU A 33 10.27 13.95 3.14
CA GLU A 33 9.55 13.23 2.08
C GLU A 33 9.59 13.97 0.75
N ARG A 34 9.51 15.31 0.77
CA ARG A 34 9.59 16.15 -0.43
C ARG A 34 11.01 16.45 -0.89
N GLY A 35 12.03 15.92 -0.23
CA GLY A 35 13.44 16.20 -0.54
C GLY A 35 13.84 17.67 -0.31
N LYS A 36 13.07 18.43 0.48
CA LYS A 36 13.38 19.82 0.85
C LYS A 36 14.40 19.92 2.00
N ALA A 37 14.73 18.78 2.60
CA ALA A 37 15.78 18.65 3.60
C ALA A 37 16.63 17.42 3.32
N GLU A 38 17.95 17.55 3.47
CA GLU A 38 18.92 16.50 3.13
C GLU A 38 19.08 15.45 4.25
N SER A 39 18.72 15.82 5.48
CA SER A 39 18.83 14.94 6.63
C SER A 39 17.80 15.30 7.69
N ILE A 40 17.54 14.35 8.60
CA ILE A 40 16.69 14.59 9.78
C ILE A 40 17.14 15.83 10.56
N TRP A 41 18.44 16.06 10.65
CA TRP A 41 18.96 17.20 11.37
C TRP A 41 18.66 18.52 10.66
N ASP A 42 18.86 18.57 9.34
CA ASP A 42 18.53 19.74 8.52
C ASP A 42 17.02 20.06 8.60
N ALA A 43 16.17 19.03 8.49
CA ALA A 43 14.73 19.19 8.63
C ALA A 43 14.34 19.72 10.02
N ALA A 44 14.86 19.12 11.09
CA ALA A 44 14.57 19.54 12.47
C ALA A 44 15.04 20.97 12.75
N GLN A 45 16.18 21.38 12.19
CA GLN A 45 16.68 22.75 12.33
C GLN A 45 15.80 23.76 11.59
N LYS A 46 15.36 23.43 10.37
CA LYS A 46 14.49 24.29 9.55
C LYS A 46 13.12 24.57 10.20
N VAL A 47 12.63 23.64 11.01
CA VAL A 47 11.36 23.79 11.74
C VAL A 47 11.54 24.21 13.21
N ASP A 48 12.76 24.56 13.63
CA ASP A 48 13.07 24.93 15.01
C ASP A 48 12.60 23.86 16.04
N LEU A 49 13.04 22.62 15.81
CA LEU A 49 12.75 21.46 16.65
C LEU A 49 14.05 20.82 17.12
N SER A 50 14.14 20.50 18.40
CA SER A 50 15.29 19.76 18.92
C SER A 50 15.32 18.32 18.36
N ARG A 51 16.52 17.76 18.21
CA ARG A 51 16.68 16.36 17.78
C ARG A 51 15.91 15.40 18.68
N SER A 52 15.98 15.59 20.00
CA SER A 52 15.29 14.74 20.96
C SER A 52 13.77 14.83 20.85
N ALA A 53 13.22 16.01 20.58
CA ALA A 53 11.80 16.19 20.35
C ALA A 53 11.34 15.51 19.04
N PHE A 54 12.13 15.62 17.96
CA PHE A 54 11.86 14.90 16.72
C PHE A 54 11.80 13.38 16.96
N TYR A 55 12.84 12.79 17.56
CA TYR A 55 12.87 11.34 17.81
C TYR A 55 11.78 10.85 18.76
N LYS A 56 11.29 11.71 19.68
CA LYS A 56 10.16 11.38 20.57
C LYS A 56 8.85 11.17 19.81
N TYR A 57 8.62 11.93 18.74
CA TYR A 57 7.36 11.91 17.98
C TYR A 57 7.47 11.26 16.59
N ARG A 58 8.69 11.00 16.12
CA ARG A 58 8.98 10.45 14.79
C ARG A 58 8.19 9.18 14.48
N ASP A 59 8.06 8.27 15.44
CA ASP A 59 7.43 6.97 15.18
C ASP A 59 6.01 6.88 15.80
N THR A 60 5.43 8.00 16.25
CA THR A 60 4.15 8.03 16.98
C THR A 60 3.14 9.05 16.45
N VAL A 61 3.57 10.07 15.70
CA VAL A 61 2.68 11.09 15.13
C VAL A 61 2.75 11.03 13.61
N PHE A 62 1.61 10.84 12.95
CA PHE A 62 1.51 10.70 11.50
C PHE A 62 0.32 11.47 10.96
N PRO A 63 0.39 11.98 9.71
CA PRO A 63 -0.79 12.54 9.05
C PRO A 63 -1.88 11.49 8.93
N PHE A 64 -3.14 11.88 9.16
CA PHE A 64 -4.28 10.97 8.98
C PHE A 64 -4.43 10.51 7.52
N SER A 65 -4.06 11.36 6.54
CA SER A 65 -4.00 10.99 5.13
C SER A 65 -3.07 9.81 4.86
N THR A 66 -2.00 9.64 5.64
CA THR A 66 -1.10 8.47 5.55
C THR A 66 -1.75 7.19 6.08
N ILE A 67 -2.77 7.30 6.93
CA ILE A 67 -3.53 6.16 7.49
C ILE A 67 -4.63 5.73 6.51
N GLN A 68 -5.15 6.66 5.72
CA GLN A 68 -6.10 6.40 4.64
C GLN A 68 -5.35 6.13 3.33
N LYS A 69 -4.40 5.18 3.35
CA LYS A 69 -3.80 4.68 2.11
C LYS A 69 -4.84 3.85 1.39
N GLU A 70 -5.19 4.27 0.18
CA GLU A 70 -5.81 3.38 -0.80
C GLU A 70 -5.06 2.06 -0.75
N ARG A 71 -5.76 0.97 -0.42
CA ARG A 71 -5.11 -0.35 -0.35
C ARG A 71 -4.92 -0.85 -1.78
N LEU A 72 -3.97 -0.25 -2.49
CA LEU A 72 -3.64 -0.64 -3.84
C LEU A 72 -2.75 -1.87 -3.78
N VAL A 73 -3.07 -2.90 -4.56
CA VAL A 73 -2.28 -4.12 -4.66
C VAL A 73 -2.00 -4.43 -6.11
N SER A 74 -0.73 -4.63 -6.45
CA SER A 74 -0.33 -5.10 -7.77
C SER A 74 -0.02 -6.59 -7.72
N LEU A 75 -0.80 -7.38 -8.46
CA LEU A 75 -0.65 -8.82 -8.59
C LEU A 75 -0.05 -9.16 -9.96
N PHE A 76 0.85 -10.13 -9.98
CA PHE A 76 1.46 -10.66 -11.19
C PHE A 76 1.15 -12.15 -11.30
N PHE A 77 0.64 -12.56 -12.44
CA PHE A 77 0.21 -13.91 -12.71
C PHE A 77 1.00 -14.50 -13.87
N HIS A 78 1.44 -15.73 -13.70
CA HIS A 78 1.79 -16.60 -14.80
C HIS A 78 0.55 -17.45 -15.14
N LEU A 79 -0.04 -17.21 -16.30
CA LEU A 79 -1.27 -17.87 -16.73
C LEU A 79 -1.00 -18.81 -17.91
N GLU A 80 -1.64 -19.96 -17.87
CA GLU A 80 -1.88 -20.78 -19.05
C GLU A 80 -3.00 -20.10 -19.87
N ASP A 81 -2.65 -19.68 -21.08
CA ASP A 81 -3.57 -19.01 -22.00
C ASP A 81 -4.51 -20.03 -22.65
N ARG A 82 -5.77 -19.95 -22.24
CA ARG A 82 -6.88 -20.71 -22.82
C ARG A 82 -8.13 -19.83 -22.82
N SER A 83 -9.08 -20.19 -23.67
CA SER A 83 -10.33 -19.44 -23.80
C SER A 83 -11.00 -19.25 -22.44
N GLY A 84 -11.26 -17.99 -22.08
CA GLY A 84 -11.97 -17.62 -20.86
C GLY A 84 -11.12 -17.51 -19.58
N THR A 85 -9.82 -17.80 -19.60
CA THR A 85 -8.95 -17.71 -18.41
C THR A 85 -8.95 -16.33 -17.77
N LEU A 86 -8.66 -15.27 -18.55
CA LEU A 86 -8.63 -13.90 -18.01
C LEU A 86 -9.99 -13.49 -17.47
N SER A 87 -11.07 -13.79 -18.20
CA SER A 87 -12.44 -13.48 -17.77
C SER A 87 -12.80 -14.15 -16.44
N LYS A 88 -12.44 -15.43 -16.28
CA LYS A 88 -12.66 -16.16 -15.02
C LYS A 88 -11.86 -15.57 -13.87
N LEU A 89 -10.60 -15.20 -14.12
CA LEU A 89 -9.74 -14.56 -13.13
C LEU A 89 -10.31 -13.22 -12.67
N LEU A 90 -10.71 -12.35 -13.60
CA LEU A 90 -11.33 -11.06 -13.30
C LEU A 90 -12.65 -11.22 -12.53
N SER A 91 -13.44 -12.23 -12.86
CA SER A 91 -14.71 -12.50 -12.17
C SER A 91 -14.48 -12.86 -10.69
N ILE A 92 -13.44 -13.62 -10.38
CA ILE A 92 -13.09 -13.99 -8.99
C ILE A 92 -12.61 -12.77 -8.22
N VAL A 93 -11.74 -11.97 -8.83
CA VAL A 93 -11.25 -10.72 -8.25
C VAL A 93 -12.42 -9.76 -7.95
N ALA A 94 -13.33 -9.57 -8.91
CA ALA A 94 -14.51 -8.73 -8.71
C ALA A 94 -15.45 -9.27 -7.61
N ALA A 95 -15.65 -10.58 -7.56
CA ALA A 95 -16.48 -11.23 -6.52
C ALA A 95 -15.89 -11.07 -5.10
N SER A 96 -14.58 -10.85 -4.98
CA SER A 96 -13.92 -10.59 -3.70
C SER A 96 -14.06 -9.14 -3.18
N GLY A 97 -14.79 -8.27 -3.90
CA GLY A 97 -14.94 -6.86 -3.56
C GLY A 97 -13.75 -5.98 -3.96
N CYS A 98 -12.84 -6.50 -4.79
CA CYS A 98 -11.75 -5.69 -5.37
C CYS A 98 -12.26 -4.89 -6.56
N ASN A 99 -11.85 -3.63 -6.66
CA ASN A 99 -11.97 -2.86 -7.90
C ASN A 99 -10.69 -3.03 -8.74
N VAL A 100 -10.83 -3.44 -10.00
CA VAL A 100 -9.69 -3.58 -10.93
C VAL A 100 -9.40 -2.23 -11.58
N LEU A 101 -8.22 -1.67 -11.32
CA LEU A 101 -7.80 -0.38 -11.85
C LEU A 101 -7.11 -0.50 -13.20
N THR A 102 -6.20 -1.48 -13.33
CA THR A 102 -5.47 -1.72 -14.57
C THR A 102 -5.31 -3.21 -14.83
N ILE A 103 -5.29 -3.57 -16.11
CA ILE A 103 -5.06 -4.92 -16.60
C ILE A 103 -3.99 -4.82 -17.68
N HIS A 104 -2.89 -5.55 -17.50
CA HIS A 104 -1.84 -5.66 -18.50
C HIS A 104 -1.53 -7.13 -18.75
N GLN A 105 -1.99 -7.67 -19.88
CA GLN A 105 -1.68 -9.03 -20.34
C GLN A 105 -0.63 -8.97 -21.46
N THR A 106 0.43 -9.77 -21.33
CA THR A 106 1.40 -9.94 -22.41
C THR A 106 0.82 -10.82 -23.52
N ILE A 107 1.36 -10.67 -24.73
CA ILE A 107 1.06 -11.60 -25.83
C ILE A 107 1.39 -13.03 -25.37
N PRO A 108 0.46 -13.99 -25.52
CA PRO A 108 0.72 -15.37 -25.17
C PRO A 108 1.88 -15.96 -25.99
N LEU A 109 2.86 -16.56 -25.32
CA LEU A 109 3.96 -17.30 -25.91
C LEU A 109 3.88 -18.76 -25.45
N GLN A 110 3.82 -19.69 -26.39
CA GLN A 110 3.68 -21.14 -26.10
C GLN A 110 2.50 -21.48 -25.18
N GLY A 111 1.36 -20.80 -25.38
CA GLY A 111 0.16 -21.02 -24.56
C GLY A 111 0.28 -20.45 -23.15
N ARG A 112 1.20 -19.51 -22.89
CA ARG A 112 1.38 -18.87 -21.60
C ARG A 112 1.40 -17.36 -21.74
N ALA A 113 0.73 -16.65 -20.85
CA ALA A 113 0.74 -15.21 -20.80
C ALA A 113 0.98 -14.73 -19.36
N ASN A 114 1.69 -13.62 -19.22
CA ASN A 114 1.80 -12.95 -17.95
C ASN A 114 0.70 -11.90 -17.84
N VAL A 115 0.08 -11.78 -16.68
CA VAL A 115 -0.93 -10.75 -16.40
C VAL A 115 -0.53 -9.97 -15.17
N THR A 116 -0.52 -8.66 -15.28
CA THR A 116 -0.41 -7.75 -14.14
C THR A 116 -1.77 -7.11 -13.91
N LEU A 117 -2.26 -7.19 -12.67
CA LEU A 117 -3.46 -6.50 -12.22
C LEU A 117 -3.10 -5.49 -11.14
N SER A 118 -3.56 -4.26 -11.27
CA SER A 118 -3.60 -3.31 -10.14
C SER A 118 -5.01 -3.25 -9.59
N LEU A 119 -5.16 -3.49 -8.30
CA LEU A 119 -6.42 -3.62 -7.60
C LEU A 119 -6.53 -2.56 -6.50
N ASN A 120 -7.71 -2.01 -6.29
CA ASN A 120 -8.06 -1.32 -5.06
C ASN A 120 -8.82 -2.29 -4.15
N THR A 121 -8.27 -2.57 -2.98
CA THR A 121 -8.81 -3.52 -2.00
C THR A 121 -9.46 -2.84 -0.79
N SER A 122 -9.77 -1.54 -0.90
CA SER A 122 -10.36 -0.76 0.20
C SER A 122 -11.77 -1.22 0.57
N GLU A 123 -12.48 -1.85 -0.37
CA GLU A 123 -13.84 -2.38 -0.18
C GLU A 123 -13.88 -3.91 0.00
N MET A 124 -12.72 -4.58 0.10
CA MET A 124 -12.70 -6.01 0.39
C MET A 124 -13.22 -6.30 1.80
N GLU A 125 -14.24 -7.14 1.90
CA GLU A 125 -14.71 -7.67 3.19
C GLU A 125 -13.79 -8.78 3.73
N ASN A 126 -13.11 -9.50 2.83
CA ASN A 126 -12.24 -10.63 3.13
C ASN A 126 -10.75 -10.26 3.04
N ASP A 127 -9.89 -11.03 3.71
CA ASP A 127 -8.44 -10.85 3.66
C ASP A 127 -7.88 -11.11 2.25
N ILE A 128 -6.90 -10.32 1.83
CA ILE A 128 -6.20 -10.46 0.55
C ILE A 128 -5.51 -11.82 0.44
N GLU A 129 -5.03 -12.41 1.56
CA GLU A 129 -4.44 -13.76 1.55
C GLU A 129 -5.49 -14.83 1.21
N ALA A 130 -6.76 -14.62 1.57
CA ALA A 130 -7.84 -15.52 1.20
C ALA A 130 -8.08 -15.50 -0.32
N LEU A 131 -8.10 -14.30 -0.93
CA LEU A 131 -8.17 -14.13 -2.38
C LEU A 131 -6.97 -14.78 -3.08
N LEU A 132 -5.74 -14.56 -2.58
CA LEU A 132 -4.54 -15.18 -3.14
C LEU A 132 -4.60 -16.70 -3.07
N SER A 133 -5.11 -17.26 -1.98
CA SER A 133 -5.31 -18.70 -1.83
C SER A 133 -6.32 -19.26 -2.83
N GLU A 134 -7.40 -18.53 -3.11
CA GLU A 134 -8.38 -18.91 -4.14
C GLU A 134 -7.77 -18.87 -5.54
N LEU A 135 -7.05 -17.79 -5.87
CA LEU A 135 -6.40 -17.61 -7.16
C LEU A 135 -5.33 -18.68 -7.43
N ARG A 136 -4.56 -19.08 -6.40
CA ARG A 136 -3.55 -20.16 -6.49
C ARG A 136 -4.16 -21.54 -6.78
N LYS A 137 -5.45 -21.76 -6.49
CA LYS A 137 -6.14 -23.05 -6.76
C LYS A 137 -6.64 -23.18 -8.19
N LEU A 138 -6.60 -22.10 -8.97
CA LEU A 138 -7.06 -22.12 -10.35
C LEU A 138 -6.08 -22.90 -11.21
N ALA A 139 -6.55 -23.94 -11.89
CA ALA A 139 -5.70 -24.82 -12.70
C ALA A 139 -4.91 -24.10 -13.81
N PHE A 140 -5.38 -22.94 -14.25
CA PHE A 140 -4.72 -22.10 -15.27
C PHE A 140 -3.75 -21.05 -14.68
N VAL A 141 -3.66 -20.94 -13.36
CA VAL A 141 -2.70 -20.06 -12.68
C VAL A 141 -1.49 -20.91 -12.28
N GLU A 142 -0.38 -20.76 -13.00
CA GLU A 142 0.86 -21.45 -12.64
C GLU A 142 1.47 -20.84 -11.38
N LYS A 143 1.37 -19.51 -11.25
CA LYS A 143 1.93 -18.76 -10.13
C LYS A 143 1.28 -17.38 -10.03
N VAL A 144 1.14 -16.89 -8.80
CA VAL A 144 0.73 -15.51 -8.49
C VAL A 144 1.71 -14.90 -7.49
N GLU A 145 2.12 -13.67 -7.76
CA GLU A 145 3.06 -12.90 -6.95
C GLU A 145 2.47 -11.52 -6.64
N VAL A 146 2.75 -11.02 -5.45
CA VAL A 146 2.45 -9.63 -5.10
C VAL A 146 3.67 -8.80 -5.48
N LEU A 147 3.52 -7.90 -6.46
CA LEU A 147 4.61 -7.02 -6.91
C LEU A 147 4.82 -5.85 -5.96
N GLY A 148 3.77 -5.41 -5.29
CA GLY A 148 3.81 -4.30 -4.35
C GLY A 148 2.43 -3.94 -3.83
N THR A 149 2.41 -3.29 -2.67
CA THR A 149 1.25 -2.58 -2.15
C THR A 149 1.51 -1.10 -2.35
N GLY A 150 0.56 -0.37 -2.94
CA GLY A 150 0.65 1.08 -3.09
C GLY A 150 0.74 1.70 -1.70
N ALA A 151 1.87 2.34 -1.45
CA ALA A 151 2.17 3.09 -0.24
C ALA A 151 2.06 4.57 -0.55
#